data_AF-A0A9Q5ZU74-F1
#
_entry.id   AF-A0A9Q5ZU74-F1
#
_cell.length_a   1.000
_cell.length_b   1.000
_cell.length_c   1.000
_cell.angle_alpha   90.00
_cell.angle_beta   90.00
_cell.angle_gamma   90.00
#
_symmetry.space_group_name_H-M   'P 1'
#
loop_
_entity.id
_entity.type
_entity.pdbx_description
1 polymer ?
#
loop_
_entity_poly.entity_id
_entity_poly.type
_entity_poly.pdbx_seq_one_letter_code
_entity_poly.pdbx_strand_id
1 'polypeptide(L)'
;DTTKADPMFGRLRTARFLKARVTSEGASVGFTGVAARIARVHQYGLRDRVNDSGAMASYPRRELLGLSKTDRMMIARQMIDSLGVH
;
A
#
# COMPACT_ATOMS: atom_id res chain seq x y z
N ASP A 1 -13.70 -24.81 3.98
CA ASP A 1 -12.59 -23.85 3.94
C ASP A 1 -12.51 -23.26 2.53
N THR A 2 -12.91 -22.01 2.35
CA THR A 2 -13.13 -21.38 1.03
C THR A 2 -12.04 -20.37 0.67
N THR A 3 -10.89 -20.42 1.36
CA THR A 3 -9.80 -19.49 1.14
C THR A 3 -9.12 -19.81 -0.20
N LYS A 4 -9.50 -19.09 -1.27
CA LYS A 4 -8.73 -19.12 -2.52
C LYS A 4 -7.31 -18.64 -2.23
N ALA A 5 -6.32 -19.41 -2.70
CA ALA A 5 -4.89 -19.11 -2.57
C ALA A 5 -4.43 -17.91 -3.42
N ASP A 6 -5.33 -17.30 -4.19
CA ASP A 6 -4.98 -16.16 -5.02
C ASP A 6 -4.63 -14.94 -4.15
N PRO A 7 -3.52 -14.24 -4.47
CA PRO A 7 -3.16 -13.02 -3.76
C PRO A 7 -4.26 -11.96 -3.96
N MET A 8 -4.71 -11.36 -2.86
CA MET A 8 -5.64 -10.24 -2.94
C MET A 8 -5.01 -9.05 -3.70
N PHE A 9 -5.84 -8.14 -4.23
CA PHE A 9 -5.41 -6.89 -4.89
C PHE A 9 -4.62 -7.06 -6.19
N GLY A 10 -4.69 -8.22 -6.84
CA GLY A 10 -4.01 -8.47 -8.13
C GLY A 10 -4.28 -7.38 -9.19
N ARG A 11 -5.50 -6.82 -9.23
CA ARG A 11 -5.83 -5.66 -10.09
C ARG A 11 -5.39 -4.33 -9.50
N LEU A 12 -5.67 -4.09 -8.22
CA LEU A 12 -5.38 -2.81 -7.56
C LEU A 12 -3.89 -2.46 -7.58
N ARG A 13 -3.00 -3.46 -7.51
CA ARG A 13 -1.54 -3.24 -7.58
C ARG A 13 -1.01 -2.80 -8.95
N THR A 14 -1.84 -2.76 -9.98
CA THR A 14 -1.39 -2.38 -11.34
C THR A 14 -1.28 -0.87 -11.50
N ALA A 15 -0.36 -0.41 -12.37
CA ALA A 15 -0.09 1.00 -12.62
C ALA A 15 -1.34 1.82 -12.97
N ARG A 16 -2.35 1.22 -13.59
CA ARG A 16 -3.62 1.88 -13.93
C ARG A 16 -4.32 2.54 -12.72
N PHE A 17 -4.15 1.97 -11.52
CA PHE A 17 -4.77 2.45 -10.29
C PHE A 17 -3.84 3.36 -9.46
N LEU A 18 -2.55 3.41 -9.79
CA LEU A 18 -1.60 4.31 -9.15
C LEU A 18 -1.67 5.68 -9.82
N LYS A 19 -1.65 6.72 -8.99
CA LYS A 19 -1.63 8.13 -9.40
C LYS A 19 -0.41 8.78 -8.78
N ALA A 20 0.45 9.32 -9.64
CA ALA A 20 1.56 10.15 -9.23
C ALA A 20 1.10 11.60 -9.12
N ARG A 21 1.56 12.30 -8.08
CA ARG A 21 1.45 13.75 -7.92
C ARG A 21 2.82 14.29 -7.60
N VAL A 22 3.23 15.32 -8.33
CA VAL A 22 4.50 16.02 -8.15
C VAL A 22 4.22 17.47 -7.79
N THR A 23 5.01 18.01 -6.88
CA THR A 23 4.97 19.38 -6.37
C THR A 23 6.40 19.91 -6.24
N SER A 24 6.59 21.21 -6.01
CA SER A 24 7.92 21.78 -5.71
C SER A 24 8.59 21.10 -4.51
N GLU A 25 7.78 20.67 -3.53
CA GLU A 25 8.23 20.05 -2.29
C GLU A 25 8.45 18.53 -2.40
N GLY A 26 8.20 17.93 -3.56
CA GLY A 26 8.45 16.51 -3.80
C GLY A 26 7.36 15.77 -4.56
N ALA A 27 7.42 14.44 -4.52
CA ALA A 27 6.56 13.55 -5.28
C ALA A 27 5.87 12.52 -4.37
N SER A 28 4.64 12.16 -4.74
CA SER A 28 3.86 11.12 -4.08
C SER A 28 3.24 10.19 -5.12
N VAL A 29 3.08 8.92 -4.76
CA VAL A 29 2.37 7.93 -5.56
C VAL A 29 1.38 7.22 -4.66
N GLY A 30 0.13 7.11 -5.10
CA GLY A 30 -0.90 6.44 -4.32
C GLY A 30 -2.16 6.17 -5.10
N PHE A 31 -3.21 5.77 -4.38
CA PHE A 31 -4.54 5.53 -4.95
C PHE A 31 -5.43 6.75 -4.78
N THR A 32 -6.48 6.88 -5.60
CA THR A 32 -7.52 7.92 -5.46
C THR A 32 -8.91 7.29 -5.49
N GLY A 33 -9.94 8.05 -5.06
CA GLY A 33 -11.34 7.63 -5.10
C GLY A 33 -11.60 6.27 -4.44
N VAL A 34 -12.37 5.42 -5.13
CA VAL A 34 -12.74 4.08 -4.63
C VAL A 34 -11.52 3.18 -4.40
N ALA A 35 -10.50 3.27 -5.25
CA ALA A 35 -9.26 2.52 -5.08
C ALA A 35 -8.54 2.88 -3.77
N ALA A 36 -8.53 4.18 -3.41
CA ALA A 36 -7.98 4.64 -2.13
C ALA A 36 -8.79 4.15 -0.93
N ARG A 37 -10.13 4.18 -1.03
CA ARG A 37 -11.01 3.66 0.02
C ARG A 37 -10.74 2.18 0.28
N ILE A 38 -10.75 1.37 -0.77
CA ILE A 38 -10.48 -0.08 -0.67
C ILE A 38 -9.09 -0.31 -0.06
N ALA A 39 -8.04 0.34 -0.59
CA ALA A 39 -6.69 0.21 -0.06
C ALA A 39 -6.62 0.54 1.45
N ARG A 40 -7.25 1.65 1.87
CA ARG A 40 -7.27 2.11 3.26
C ARG A 40 -8.01 1.13 4.18
N VAL A 41 -9.19 0.68 3.77
CA VAL A 41 -10.01 -0.27 4.53
C VAL A 41 -9.20 -1.53 4.81
N HIS A 42 -8.59 -2.10 3.78
CA HIS A 42 -7.82 -3.33 3.94
C HIS A 42 -6.49 -3.13 4.65
N GLN A 43 -5.79 -2.01 4.43
CA GLN A 43 -4.52 -1.73 5.10
C GLN A 43 -4.70 -1.60 6.60
N TYR A 44 -5.72 -0.86 7.03
CA TYR A 44 -5.93 -0.55 8.45
C TYR A 44 -6.90 -1.50 9.16
N GLY A 45 -7.50 -2.45 8.45
CA GLY A 45 -8.45 -3.41 9.00
C GLY A 45 -9.80 -2.79 9.36
N LEU A 46 -10.31 -1.89 8.50
CA LEU A 46 -11.59 -1.22 8.72
C LEU A 46 -12.76 -2.11 8.27
N ARG A 47 -13.98 -1.64 8.59
CA ARG A 47 -15.23 -2.26 8.14
C ARG A 47 -15.70 -1.58 6.85
N ASP A 48 -16.13 -2.35 5.85
CA ASP A 48 -16.68 -1.81 4.60
C ASP A 48 -17.82 -2.66 4.06
N ARG A 49 -18.62 -2.07 3.17
CA ARG A 49 -19.73 -2.72 2.48
C ARG A 49 -19.21 -3.56 1.31
N VAL A 50 -19.58 -4.83 1.25
CA VAL A 50 -19.10 -5.77 0.22
C VAL A 50 -19.99 -5.86 -1.01
N ASN A 51 -21.25 -5.44 -0.92
CA ASN A 51 -22.22 -5.46 -2.02
C ASN A 51 -23.37 -4.46 -1.80
N ASP A 52 -24.20 -4.27 -2.84
CA ASP A 52 -25.31 -3.32 -2.81
C ASP A 52 -26.44 -3.73 -1.86
N SER A 53 -26.52 -5.01 -1.47
CA SER A 53 -27.48 -5.49 -0.46
C SER A 53 -27.13 -5.06 0.97
N GLY A 54 -26.01 -4.38 1.17
CA GLY A 54 -25.62 -3.82 2.46
C GLY A 54 -24.85 -4.78 3.35
N ALA A 55 -24.39 -5.92 2.83
CA ALA A 55 -23.53 -6.81 3.60
C ALA A 55 -22.23 -6.09 3.97
N MET A 56 -21.78 -6.27 5.23
CA MET A 56 -20.61 -5.61 5.80
C MET A 56 -19.56 -6.65 6.15
N ALA A 57 -18.30 -6.35 5.87
CA ALA A 57 -17.15 -7.16 6.29
C ALA A 57 -16.17 -6.32 7.11
N SER A 58 -15.63 -6.91 8.17
CA SER A 58 -14.45 -6.40 8.87
C SER A 58 -13.23 -7.11 8.33
N TYR A 59 -12.21 -6.33 7.94
CA TYR A 59 -10.98 -6.90 7.41
C TYR A 59 -9.91 -6.98 8.49
N PRO A 60 -9.06 -8.02 8.50
CA PRO A 60 -7.87 -8.02 9.34
C PRO A 60 -6.93 -6.90 8.87
N ARG A 61 -6.32 -6.19 9.83
CA ARG A 61 -5.28 -5.20 9.53
C ARG A 61 -4.11 -5.89 8.85
N ARG A 62 -3.57 -5.26 7.80
CA ARG A 62 -2.35 -5.73 7.16
C ARG A 62 -1.15 -5.02 7.76
N GLU A 63 -0.52 -5.69 8.71
CA GLU A 63 0.76 -5.24 9.24
C GLU A 63 1.80 -5.27 8.12
N LEU A 64 2.45 -4.12 7.89
CA LEU A 64 3.63 -4.09 7.07
C LEU A 64 4.72 -4.81 7.85
N LEU A 65 5.35 -5.81 7.25
CA LEU A 65 6.65 -6.26 7.71
C LEU A 65 7.58 -5.05 7.55
N GLY A 66 7.80 -4.35 8.67
CA GLY A 66 8.62 -3.15 8.69
C GLY A 66 10.03 -3.49 8.21
N LEU A 67 10.74 -2.46 7.74
CA LEU A 67 12.16 -2.60 7.46
C LEU A 67 12.85 -3.13 8.70
N SER A 68 13.63 -4.20 8.57
CA SER A 68 14.52 -4.64 9.64
C SER A 68 15.56 -3.54 9.92
N LYS A 69 16.27 -3.67 11.05
CA LYS A 69 17.41 -2.78 11.31
C LYS A 69 18.41 -2.82 10.16
N THR A 70 18.65 -4.00 9.60
CA THR A 70 19.54 -4.21 8.46
C THR A 70 19.03 -3.49 7.21
N ASP A 71 17.75 -3.62 6.87
CA ASP A 71 17.18 -2.96 5.69
C ASP A 71 17.30 -1.44 5.78
N ARG A 72 17.05 -0.87 6.97
CA ARG A 72 17.23 0.56 7.20
C ARG A 72 18.67 1.01 7.03
N MET A 73 19.64 0.21 7.49
CA MET A 73 21.06 0.51 7.33
C MET A 73 21.49 0.43 5.85
N MET A 74 21.01 -0.56 5.10
CA MET A 74 21.31 -0.67 3.66
C MET A 74 20.73 0.52 2.89
N ILE A 75 19.48 0.88 3.14
CA ILE A 75 18.84 2.04 2.49
C ILE A 75 19.60 3.33 2.82
N ALA A 76 19.93 3.55 4.09
CA ALA A 76 20.68 4.74 4.50
C ALA A 76 22.06 4.78 3.85
N ARG A 77 22.77 3.64 3.78
CA ARG A 77 24.08 3.57 3.11
C ARG A 77 23.96 3.88 1.62
N GLN A 78 23.00 3.28 0.95
CA GLN A 78 22.78 3.50 -0.48
C GLN A 78 22.37 4.94 -0.79
N MET A 79 21.61 5.59 0.10
CA MET A 79 21.32 7.02 0.01
C MET A 79 22.58 7.87 0.15
N ILE A 80 23.44 7.61 1.14
CA ILE A 80 24.71 8.35 1.33
C ILE A 80 25.63 8.16 0.12
N ASP A 81 25.77 6.92 -0.36
CA ASP A 81 26.61 6.61 -1.54
C ASP A 81 26.09 7.34 -2.79
N SER A 82 24.76 7.46 -2.95
CA SER A 82 24.15 8.21 -4.07
C SER A 82 24.40 9.71 -4.04
N LEU A 83 24.80 10.27 -2.89
CA LEU A 83 25.14 11.68 -2.72
C LEU A 83 26.63 11.98 -3.01
N GLY A 84 27.44 10.96 -3.34
CA GLY A 84 28.86 11.13 -3.63
C GLY A 84 29.71 11.55 -2.43
N VAL A 85 29.16 11.43 -1.21
CA VAL A 85 29.90 11.65 0.03
C VAL A 85 30.64 10.35 0.36
N HIS A 86 31.91 10.28 -0.05
CA HIS A 86 32.82 9.21 0.36
C HIS A 86 33.32 9.41 1.78
#